data_AF-A0A7V9I0U0-F1
#
_entry.id   AF-A0A7V9I0U0-F1
#
_cell.length_a   1.000
_cell.length_b   1.000
_cell.length_c   1.000
_cell.angle_alpha   90.00
_cell.angle_beta   90.00
_cell.angle_gamma   90.00
#
_symmetry.space_group_name_H-M   'P 1'
#
loop_
_entity.id
_entity.type
_entity.pdbx_description
1 polymer ?
#
loop_
_entity_poly.entity_id
_entity_poly.type
_entity_poly.pdbx_seq_one_letter_code
_entity_poly.pdbx_strand_id
1 'polypeptide(L)'
;AQAAVASLPATPEARAEAAFLLGHKIRQFEEAMLHASGVHLEALSTAETVVAAGEVTIGVRAFVPDQVEATVGDLSVVVPTGWTQAAAEPPQLGGSGMYARFFREQPAQQASFRVTAPADASPTQPYWLETPGTPEAFVWKDDGPKSVPLGPPLVSARAVVTLAGVSLTTTVPVMYRHIDPVRGELRRPLVVVPALSVQITPSLDVVPLDAAAQPRQITVRVESFAPTAATGEVAIDLPTGWTSTPARAPLSIAGAGQGLTTVFEVRPPAGVTAGSYALSAHATAGGQTYRHRLRLLAHPHIQTQRIYEPARLQLRLVDVAVAPITLSYMMGTGDEVPEGLRRLGVAVTLLAPTEVASGDLSRFDTIMVGVRASEVRPDLVANMVRLLDYVRAGGTLIVQEQHEVYTRKQLAPFPAEIGSRVTDEDAPVTILDPSHPVFTTPNRITADDFAGWRQERNANGFTTWDARYTPLLESHDPWDTPQKGGLVYARLGKGQFVYSAYSWFRQLPEGVPGAYRLVANLVSLGAEKH
;
A
#
# COMPACT_ATOMS: atom_id res chain seq x y z
N ALA A 1 -7.10 31.35 38.68
CA ALA A 1 -7.82 30.10 38.31
C ALA A 1 -7.08 28.85 38.80
N GLN A 2 -5.82 28.61 38.40
CA GLN A 2 -5.08 27.39 38.81
C GLN A 2 -4.98 27.22 40.33
N ALA A 3 -4.64 28.30 41.05
CA ALA A 3 -4.60 28.27 42.52
C ALA A 3 -5.97 27.91 43.14
N ALA A 4 -7.07 28.41 42.56
CA ALA A 4 -8.42 28.10 43.01
C ALA A 4 -8.78 26.63 42.76
N VAL A 5 -8.39 26.06 41.61
CA VAL A 5 -8.60 24.64 41.29
C VAL A 5 -7.81 23.73 42.23
N ALA A 6 -6.58 24.10 42.59
CA ALA A 6 -5.75 23.36 43.53
C ALA A 6 -6.37 23.32 44.95
N SER A 7 -7.08 24.38 45.35
CA SER A 7 -7.75 24.49 46.65
C SER A 7 -9.22 24.07 46.66
N LEU A 8 -9.76 23.51 45.56
CA LEU A 8 -11.17 23.11 45.50
C LEU A 8 -11.46 21.97 46.50
N PRO A 9 -12.54 22.07 47.31
CA PRO A 9 -13.02 20.99 48.16
C PRO A 9 -13.75 19.93 47.30
N ALA A 10 -13.00 19.23 46.46
CA ALA A 10 -13.46 18.21 45.54
C ALA A 10 -12.61 16.92 45.66
N THR A 11 -12.96 15.86 44.95
CA THR A 11 -12.13 14.65 44.89
C THR A 11 -10.83 14.92 44.11
N PRO A 12 -9.77 14.11 44.32
CA PRO A 12 -8.54 14.21 43.53
C PRO A 12 -8.78 14.14 42.01
N GLU A 13 -9.69 13.27 41.58
CA GLU A 13 -10.03 13.07 40.17
C GLU A 13 -10.70 14.32 39.58
N ALA A 14 -11.68 14.89 40.30
CA ALA A 14 -12.36 16.11 39.87
C ALA A 14 -11.40 17.31 39.80
N ARG A 15 -10.43 17.42 40.72
CA ARG A 15 -9.37 18.43 40.63
C ARG A 15 -8.46 18.19 39.43
N ALA A 16 -8.08 16.94 39.15
CA ALA A 16 -7.26 16.60 38.00
C ALA A 16 -7.95 16.94 36.67
N GLU A 17 -9.24 16.60 36.55
CA GLU A 17 -10.06 16.94 35.38
C GLU A 17 -10.22 18.46 35.21
N ALA A 18 -10.54 19.19 36.29
CA ALA A 18 -10.64 20.64 36.26
C ALA A 18 -9.30 21.31 35.89
N ALA A 19 -8.18 20.79 36.41
CA ALA A 19 -6.84 21.26 36.06
C ALA A 19 -6.51 20.97 34.58
N PHE A 20 -6.90 19.80 34.06
CA PHE A 20 -6.76 19.44 32.65
C PHE A 20 -7.52 20.41 31.74
N LEU A 21 -8.82 20.63 32.01
CA LEU A 21 -9.67 21.54 31.24
C LEU A 21 -9.17 22.98 31.31
N LEU A 22 -8.77 23.44 32.51
CA LEU A 22 -8.20 24.77 32.68
C LEU A 22 -6.88 24.93 31.92
N GLY A 23 -6.00 23.92 31.97
CA GLY A 23 -4.77 23.91 31.19
C GLY A 23 -5.02 23.98 29.69
N HIS A 24 -6.06 23.30 29.20
CA HIS A 24 -6.49 23.41 27.81
C HIS A 24 -6.97 24.83 27.47
N LYS A 25 -7.78 25.46 28.35
CA LYS A 25 -8.24 26.83 28.15
C LYS A 25 -7.11 27.85 28.17
N ILE A 26 -6.14 27.71 29.06
CA ILE A 26 -4.95 28.57 29.09
C ILE A 26 -4.22 28.50 27.75
N ARG A 27 -3.92 27.30 27.25
CA ARG A 27 -3.27 27.14 25.92
C ARG A 27 -4.07 27.80 24.80
N GLN A 28 -5.40 27.65 24.78
CA GLN A 28 -6.25 28.31 23.79
C GLN A 28 -6.14 29.85 23.84
N PHE A 29 -6.07 30.45 25.03
CA PHE A 29 -5.87 31.89 25.17
C PHE A 29 -4.47 32.33 24.77
N GLU A 30 -3.43 31.57 25.14
CA GLU A 30 -2.04 31.85 24.75
C GLU A 30 -1.87 31.80 23.22
N GLU A 31 -2.43 30.77 22.58
CA GLU A 31 -2.48 30.65 21.11
C GLU A 31 -3.25 31.81 20.47
N ALA A 32 -4.43 32.15 21.00
CA ALA A 32 -5.22 33.27 20.49
C ALA A 32 -4.48 34.62 20.63
N MET A 33 -3.76 34.84 21.73
CA MET A 33 -2.92 36.03 21.92
C MET A 33 -1.81 36.10 20.89
N LEU A 34 -1.09 34.99 20.66
CA LEU A 34 -0.03 34.91 19.65
C LEU A 34 -0.59 35.18 18.24
N HIS A 35 -1.69 34.52 17.87
CA HIS A 35 -2.34 34.71 16.56
C HIS A 35 -2.84 36.15 16.37
N ALA A 36 -3.48 36.74 17.38
CA ALA A 36 -3.99 38.11 17.31
C ALA A 36 -2.86 39.16 17.24
N SER A 37 -1.72 38.87 17.86
CA SER A 37 -0.53 39.73 17.83
C SER A 37 0.22 39.68 16.49
N GLY A 38 -0.04 38.70 15.64
CA GLY A 38 0.75 38.49 14.42
C GLY A 38 2.21 38.10 14.66
N VAL A 39 2.62 37.84 15.92
CA VAL A 39 3.96 37.30 16.22
C VAL A 39 4.06 35.90 15.61
N HIS A 40 5.04 35.72 14.72
CA HIS A 40 5.20 34.50 13.95
C HIS A 40 6.55 33.85 14.24
N LEU A 41 6.54 32.60 14.70
CA LEU A 41 7.74 31.77 14.81
C LEU A 41 7.80 30.81 13.63
N GLU A 42 8.93 30.80 12.93
CA GLU A 42 9.20 29.88 11.82
C GLU A 42 10.47 29.07 12.12
N ALA A 43 10.42 27.76 11.87
CA ALA A 43 11.58 26.89 11.97
C ALA A 43 11.73 26.08 10.68
N LEU A 44 12.82 26.34 9.95
CA LEU A 44 13.10 25.71 8.67
C LEU A 44 14.37 24.86 8.72
N SER A 45 14.27 23.62 8.26
CA SER A 45 15.40 22.75 7.99
C SER A 45 15.94 22.97 6.58
N THR A 46 17.23 22.72 6.41
CA THR A 46 17.93 22.78 5.11
C THR A 46 17.66 21.56 4.23
N ALA A 47 17.17 20.47 4.81
CA ALA A 47 16.83 19.23 4.11
C ALA A 47 15.55 18.62 4.68
N GLU A 48 14.76 17.95 3.84
CA GLU A 48 13.56 17.21 4.26
C GLU A 48 13.90 15.99 5.10
N THR A 49 15.03 15.34 4.78
CA THR A 49 15.42 14.05 5.33
C THR A 49 16.80 14.11 5.95
N VAL A 50 16.99 13.41 7.06
CA VAL A 50 18.29 13.14 7.67
C VAL A 50 18.47 11.63 7.82
N VAL A 51 19.68 11.13 7.57
CA VAL A 51 20.02 9.72 7.79
C VAL A 51 20.57 9.52 9.20
N ALA A 52 20.58 8.29 9.71
CA ALA A 52 21.27 7.98 10.97
C ALA A 52 22.76 8.40 10.91
N ALA A 53 23.30 8.92 12.01
CA ALA A 53 24.60 9.60 12.08
C ALA A 53 24.76 10.82 11.14
N GLY A 54 23.69 11.27 10.49
CA GLY A 54 23.66 12.45 9.65
C GLY A 54 23.35 13.72 10.44
N GLU A 55 23.53 14.85 9.78
CA GLU A 55 23.27 16.17 10.34
C GLU A 55 22.38 17.01 9.43
N VAL A 56 21.66 17.96 10.03
CA VAL A 56 20.84 18.94 9.33
C VAL A 56 20.92 20.29 10.04
N THR A 57 21.02 21.37 9.26
CA THR A 57 20.96 22.73 9.82
C THR A 57 19.51 23.20 9.86
N ILE A 58 19.11 23.78 11.00
CA ILE A 58 17.78 24.32 11.28
C ILE A 58 17.94 25.81 11.58
N GLY A 59 17.24 26.66 10.82
CA GLY A 59 17.11 28.08 11.09
C GLY A 59 15.79 28.38 11.79
N VAL A 60 15.84 29.09 12.91
CA VAL A 60 14.67 29.54 13.67
C VAL A 60 14.60 31.06 13.59
N ARG A 61 13.44 31.58 13.22
CA ARG A 61 13.20 33.02 13.03
C ARG A 61 11.89 33.41 13.69
N ALA A 62 11.91 34.51 14.44
CA ALA A 62 10.72 35.12 15.01
C ALA A 62 10.50 36.49 14.39
N PHE A 63 9.28 36.74 13.94
CA PHE A 63 8.83 37.99 13.35
C PHE A 63 7.83 38.64 14.29
N VAL A 64 8.01 39.94 14.53
CA VAL A 64 7.13 40.76 15.38
C VAL A 64 6.68 41.94 14.54
N PRO A 65 5.36 42.16 14.36
CA PRO A 65 4.87 43.33 13.64
C PRO A 65 5.26 44.64 14.34
N ASP A 66 5.58 45.68 13.58
CA ASP A 66 6.06 46.97 14.11
C ASP A 66 5.11 47.64 15.11
N GLN A 67 3.80 47.34 15.02
CA GLN A 67 2.74 47.91 15.85
C GLN A 67 2.55 47.17 17.18
N VAL A 68 3.31 46.10 17.43
CA VAL A 68 3.08 45.15 18.52
C VAL A 68 4.22 45.22 19.52
N GLU A 69 3.88 45.50 20.77
CA GLU A 69 4.82 45.48 21.88
C GLU A 69 5.06 44.03 22.34
N ALA A 70 6.00 43.36 21.67
CA ALA A 70 6.47 42.03 22.02
C ALA A 70 7.99 41.94 22.00
N THR A 71 8.56 41.21 22.95
CA THR A 71 9.98 40.83 22.93
C THR A 71 10.11 39.33 22.77
N VAL A 72 11.04 38.90 21.93
CA VAL A 72 11.36 37.48 21.72
C VAL A 72 12.65 37.18 22.47
N GLY A 73 12.59 36.23 23.40
CA GLY A 73 13.75 35.74 24.12
C GLY A 73 14.62 34.80 23.28
N ASP A 74 15.39 33.95 23.97
CA ASP A 74 16.24 32.98 23.30
C ASP A 74 15.42 31.96 22.51
N LEU A 75 15.90 31.69 21.30
CA LEU A 75 15.38 30.64 20.44
C LEU A 75 16.12 29.34 20.75
N SER A 76 15.40 28.23 20.71
CA SER A 76 15.97 26.90 20.91
C SER A 76 15.30 25.87 20.00
N VAL A 77 15.93 24.72 19.81
CA VAL A 77 15.26 23.55 19.23
C VAL A 77 15.18 22.42 20.26
N VAL A 78 14.08 21.68 20.16
CA VAL A 78 13.74 20.52 20.99
C VAL A 78 13.94 19.30 20.10
N VAL A 79 14.99 18.54 20.39
CA VAL A 79 15.39 17.34 19.65
C VAL A 79 15.05 16.07 20.43
N PRO A 80 14.89 14.91 19.77
CA PRO A 80 14.66 13.65 20.48
C PRO A 80 15.82 13.24 21.38
N THR A 81 15.55 12.35 22.34
CA THR A 81 16.59 11.74 23.18
C THR A 81 17.70 11.10 22.32
N GLY A 82 18.97 11.33 22.69
CA GLY A 82 20.15 10.82 21.97
C GLY A 82 20.63 11.70 20.82
N TRP A 83 19.85 12.68 20.39
CA TRP A 83 20.27 13.66 19.39
C TRP A 83 21.11 14.76 20.03
N THR A 84 22.00 15.36 19.24
CA THR A 84 22.81 16.50 19.68
C THR A 84 22.49 17.74 18.86
N GLN A 85 22.70 18.91 19.47
CA GLN A 85 22.54 20.20 18.82
C GLN A 85 23.67 21.15 19.20
N ALA A 86 24.10 21.98 18.25
CA ALA A 86 25.07 23.04 18.46
C ALA A 86 24.65 24.30 17.70
N ALA A 87 25.09 25.48 18.15
CA ALA A 87 24.92 26.70 17.39
C ALA A 87 25.57 26.57 16.00
N ALA A 88 24.92 27.13 14.99
CA ALA A 88 25.39 27.11 13.60
C ALA A 88 25.24 28.49 12.97
N GLU A 89 25.95 28.71 11.87
CA GLU A 89 25.74 29.89 11.04
C GLU A 89 24.35 29.86 10.40
N PRO A 90 23.72 31.04 10.18
CA PRO A 90 22.44 31.13 9.50
C PRO A 90 22.48 30.45 8.12
N PRO A 91 21.65 29.43 7.88
CA PRO A 91 21.58 28.81 6.56
C PRO A 91 21.06 29.84 5.54
N GLN A 92 21.56 29.79 4.31
CA GLN A 92 21.04 30.60 3.21
C GLN A 92 19.65 30.12 2.78
N LEU A 93 18.63 30.43 3.57
CA LEU A 93 17.24 30.05 3.32
C LEU A 93 16.54 31.09 2.43
N GLY A 94 16.97 31.24 1.17
CA GLY A 94 16.23 32.02 0.17
C GLY A 94 17.04 32.45 -1.06
N GLY A 95 16.34 32.77 -2.15
CA GLY A 95 16.94 33.19 -3.42
C GLY A 95 17.87 34.41 -3.32
N SER A 96 18.96 34.41 -4.07
CA SER A 96 20.01 35.43 -4.10
C SER A 96 19.72 36.62 -5.02
N GLY A 97 18.49 36.74 -5.52
CA GLY A 97 18.09 37.76 -6.50
C GLY A 97 18.07 39.19 -5.95
N MET A 98 18.32 40.18 -6.82
CA MET A 98 18.36 41.61 -6.51
C MET A 98 17.13 42.12 -5.74
N TYR A 99 15.93 41.62 -6.08
CA TYR A 99 14.68 42.02 -5.43
C TYR A 99 14.49 41.43 -4.03
N ALA A 100 15.15 40.32 -3.70
CA ALA A 100 15.04 39.68 -2.38
C ALA A 100 15.65 40.54 -1.26
N ARG A 101 16.49 41.54 -1.59
CA ARG A 101 17.09 42.45 -0.61
C ARG A 101 16.17 43.61 -0.22
N PHE A 102 15.15 43.93 -1.02
CA PHE A 102 14.28 45.10 -0.80
C PHE A 102 12.93 44.75 -0.18
N PHE A 103 12.47 43.51 -0.31
CA PHE A 103 11.12 43.09 0.12
C PHE A 103 11.14 41.95 1.16
N ARG A 104 12.29 41.64 1.76
CA ARG A 104 12.34 40.62 2.83
C ARG A 104 12.08 41.25 4.19
N GLU A 105 11.05 40.74 4.84
CA GLU A 105 10.85 40.95 6.28
C GLU A 105 12.10 40.51 7.04
N GLN A 106 12.53 41.34 7.98
CA GLN A 106 13.65 41.06 8.87
C GLN A 106 13.10 40.42 10.15
N PRO A 107 13.66 39.29 10.59
CA PRO A 107 13.25 38.69 11.85
C PRO A 107 13.67 39.60 13.02
N ALA A 108 12.80 39.74 14.02
CA ALA A 108 13.10 40.42 15.28
C ALA A 108 14.14 39.63 16.09
N GLN A 109 14.15 38.30 15.93
CA GLN A 109 15.16 37.42 16.51
C GLN A 109 15.40 36.22 15.60
N GLN A 110 16.64 35.76 15.50
CA GLN A 110 16.99 34.57 14.73
C GLN A 110 18.13 33.78 15.37
N ALA A 111 18.08 32.46 15.21
CA ALA A 111 19.13 31.54 15.64
C ALA A 111 19.22 30.37 14.65
N SER A 112 20.36 29.68 14.64
CA SER A 112 20.54 28.50 13.81
C SER A 112 21.27 27.40 14.55
N PHE A 113 20.85 26.17 14.29
CA PHE A 113 21.26 24.98 15.01
C PHE A 113 21.68 23.90 14.03
N ARG A 114 22.87 23.32 14.25
CA ARG A 114 23.27 22.06 13.63
C ARG A 114 22.74 20.94 14.51
N VAL A 115 21.85 20.12 13.99
CA VAL A 115 21.23 19.00 14.69
C VAL A 115 21.75 17.70 14.11
N THR A 116 22.22 16.79 14.95
CA THR A 116 22.84 15.51 14.54
C THR A 116 22.02 14.34 15.07
N ALA A 117 21.65 13.43 14.18
CA ALA A 117 20.97 12.18 14.52
C ALA A 117 21.99 11.16 15.06
N PRO A 118 21.64 10.34 16.07
CA PRO A 118 22.52 9.25 16.51
C PRO A 118 22.63 8.15 15.45
N ALA A 119 23.63 7.27 15.60
CA ALA A 119 23.89 6.18 14.64
C ALA A 119 22.80 5.11 14.60
N ASP A 120 21.98 5.02 15.65
CA ASP A 120 20.84 4.12 15.82
C ASP A 120 19.48 4.83 15.64
N ALA A 121 19.47 6.04 15.06
CA ALA A 121 18.24 6.79 14.81
C ALA A 121 17.25 5.95 13.97
N SER A 122 16.07 5.72 14.54
CA SER A 122 15.01 4.97 13.86
C SER A 122 14.37 5.79 12.74
N PRO A 123 14.07 5.19 11.57
CA PRO A 123 13.35 5.88 10.51
C PRO A 123 11.99 6.40 10.97
N THR A 124 11.62 7.60 10.54
CA THR A 124 10.31 8.17 10.83
C THR A 124 9.25 7.58 9.91
N GLN A 125 8.19 7.03 10.48
CA GLN A 125 7.03 6.45 9.80
C GLN A 125 5.75 6.71 10.61
N PRO A 126 4.55 6.43 10.07
CA PRO A 126 3.33 6.51 10.86
C PRO A 126 3.44 5.68 12.14
N TYR A 127 3.08 6.26 13.29
CA TYR A 127 3.34 5.66 14.60
C TYR A 127 2.67 4.29 14.79
N TRP A 128 1.54 4.06 14.13
CA TRP A 128 0.82 2.78 14.14
C TRP A 128 1.50 1.67 13.31
N LEU A 129 2.57 2.00 12.58
CA LEU A 129 3.42 1.05 11.84
C LEU A 129 4.79 0.83 12.49
N GLU A 130 5.09 1.52 13.61
CA GLU A 130 6.36 1.36 14.32
C GLU A 130 6.56 -0.04 14.90
N THR A 131 5.47 -0.64 15.37
CA THR A 131 5.45 -2.02 15.82
C THR A 131 4.71 -2.86 14.78
N PRO A 132 5.26 -4.02 14.36
CA PRO A 132 4.54 -4.96 13.52
C PRO A 132 3.18 -5.31 14.14
N GLY A 133 2.11 -5.11 13.37
CA GLY A 133 0.74 -5.43 13.78
C GLY A 133 0.41 -6.92 13.65
N THR A 134 -0.82 -7.28 14.05
CA THR A 134 -1.46 -8.53 13.62
C THR A 134 -2.18 -8.30 12.29
N PRO A 135 -2.64 -9.36 11.59
CA PRO A 135 -3.44 -9.19 10.39
C PRO A 135 -4.68 -8.30 10.58
N GLU A 136 -5.23 -8.27 11.80
CA GLU A 136 -6.50 -7.62 12.14
C GLU A 136 -6.32 -6.24 12.79
N ALA A 137 -5.12 -5.92 13.31
CA ALA A 137 -4.93 -4.74 14.14
C ALA A 137 -3.51 -4.16 14.12
N PHE A 138 -3.42 -2.84 14.27
CA PHE A 138 -2.18 -2.15 14.58
C PHE A 138 -1.84 -2.33 16.07
N VAL A 139 -0.55 -2.46 16.37
CA VAL A 139 -0.04 -2.50 17.75
C VAL A 139 0.59 -1.15 18.06
N TRP A 140 0.01 -0.43 19.02
CA TRP A 140 0.53 0.88 19.45
C TRP A 140 1.52 0.71 20.60
N LYS A 141 2.59 1.51 20.60
CA LYS A 141 3.48 1.58 21.76
C LYS A 141 2.76 2.17 22.97
N ASP A 142 3.08 1.68 24.16
CA ASP A 142 2.42 2.13 25.40
C ASP A 142 2.65 3.61 25.69
N ASP A 143 3.87 4.08 25.44
CA ASP A 143 4.36 5.45 25.59
C ASP A 143 4.26 6.30 24.31
N GLY A 144 3.63 5.75 23.26
CA GLY A 144 3.48 6.41 21.96
C GLY A 144 2.21 7.25 21.84
N PRO A 145 2.10 8.06 20.77
CA PRO A 145 0.84 8.68 20.38
C PRO A 145 -0.26 7.65 20.17
N LYS A 146 -1.49 7.97 20.60
CA LYS A 146 -2.69 7.13 20.45
C LYS A 146 -3.83 7.96 19.91
N SER A 147 -4.52 7.46 18.88
CA SER A 147 -5.71 8.10 18.27
C SER A 147 -5.51 9.52 17.72
N VAL A 148 -4.28 10.02 17.62
CA VAL A 148 -3.97 11.28 16.93
C VAL A 148 -3.81 11.03 15.43
N PRO A 149 -4.19 11.96 14.55
CA PRO A 149 -4.13 11.75 13.11
C PRO A 149 -2.70 11.56 12.60
N LEU A 150 -1.73 12.21 13.24
CA LEU A 150 -0.30 12.15 12.93
C LEU A 150 0.51 12.15 14.22
N GLY A 151 1.69 11.52 14.18
CA GLY A 151 2.64 11.57 15.28
C GLY A 151 3.18 12.98 15.53
N PRO A 152 3.76 13.23 16.71
CA PRO A 152 4.42 14.51 17.00
C PRO A 152 5.58 14.76 16.03
N PRO A 153 5.92 16.04 15.77
CA PRO A 153 7.06 16.37 14.91
C PRO A 153 8.37 15.84 15.52
N LEU A 154 9.27 15.37 14.65
CA LEU A 154 10.57 14.84 15.05
C LEU A 154 11.41 15.88 15.80
N VAL A 155 11.42 17.12 15.31
CA VAL A 155 12.10 18.26 15.92
C VAL A 155 11.15 19.45 15.93
N SER A 156 11.14 20.19 17.04
CA SER A 156 10.39 21.44 17.15
C SER A 156 11.32 22.59 17.51
N ALA A 157 10.96 23.81 17.16
CA ALA A 157 11.60 25.02 17.69
C ALA A 157 10.73 25.62 18.79
N ARG A 158 11.38 26.22 19.79
CA ARG A 158 10.72 26.86 20.93
C ARG A 158 11.24 28.28 21.11
N ALA A 159 10.33 29.19 21.39
CA ALA A 159 10.62 30.57 21.78
C ALA A 159 9.79 30.97 23.00
N VAL A 160 10.38 31.80 23.86
CA VAL A 160 9.64 32.53 24.89
C VAL A 160 9.38 33.94 24.36
N VAL A 161 8.10 34.32 24.29
CA VAL A 161 7.66 35.62 23.80
C VAL A 161 7.00 36.36 24.96
N THR A 162 7.46 37.56 25.29
CA THR A 162 6.76 38.43 26.23
C THR A 162 5.89 39.38 25.45
N LEU A 163 4.57 39.21 25.54
CA LEU A 163 3.56 40.01 24.85
C LEU A 163 2.75 40.79 25.89
N ALA A 164 2.75 42.13 25.82
CA ALA A 164 2.07 42.99 26.79
C ALA A 164 2.37 42.64 28.27
N GLY A 165 3.63 42.28 28.56
CA GLY A 165 4.10 41.89 29.89
C GLY A 165 3.80 40.43 30.29
N VAL A 166 3.10 39.65 29.46
CA VAL A 166 2.81 38.23 29.71
C VAL A 166 3.81 37.36 28.95
N SER A 167 4.48 36.43 29.65
CA SER A 167 5.41 35.49 29.01
C SER A 167 4.68 34.25 28.50
N LEU A 168 4.77 34.02 27.20
CA LEU A 168 4.15 32.93 26.46
C LEU A 168 5.26 32.02 25.91
N THR A 169 5.07 30.70 25.98
CA THR A 169 5.93 29.75 25.25
C THR A 169 5.23 29.36 23.95
N THR A 170 5.88 29.59 22.82
CA THR A 170 5.42 29.07 21.52
C THR A 170 6.35 27.98 21.03
N THR A 171 5.77 26.94 20.41
CA THR A 171 6.49 25.80 19.85
C THR A 171 5.95 25.53 18.45
N VAL A 172 6.83 25.43 17.47
CA VAL A 172 6.47 25.16 16.07
C VAL A 172 7.26 23.96 15.53
N PRO A 173 6.68 23.11 14.68
CA PRO A 173 7.40 22.01 14.08
C PRO A 173 8.50 22.53 13.14
N VAL A 174 9.63 21.82 13.08
CA VAL A 174 10.66 22.10 12.08
C VAL A 174 10.22 21.55 10.73
N MET A 175 10.15 22.43 9.74
CA MET A 175 9.67 22.09 8.40
C MET A 175 10.78 22.27 7.35
N TYR A 176 10.81 21.45 6.32
CA TYR A 176 11.53 21.70 5.09
C TYR A 176 10.61 22.43 4.11
N ARG A 177 11.13 23.48 3.48
CA ARG A 177 10.42 24.27 2.50
C ARG A 177 10.85 23.88 1.09
N HIS A 178 9.90 23.42 0.28
CA HIS A 178 10.08 23.06 -1.12
C HIS A 178 9.22 23.96 -2.02
N ILE A 179 9.76 24.40 -3.16
CA ILE A 179 9.00 25.19 -4.14
C ILE A 179 8.60 24.27 -5.30
N ASP A 180 7.31 24.01 -5.39
CA ASP A 180 6.68 23.26 -6.48
C ASP A 180 6.26 24.25 -7.59
N PRO A 181 6.66 24.05 -8.85
CA PRO A 181 6.34 24.99 -9.94
C PRO A 181 4.84 25.21 -10.18
N VAL A 182 3.99 24.25 -9.79
CA VAL A 182 2.54 24.29 -10.01
C VAL A 182 1.81 24.72 -8.74
N ARG A 183 2.24 24.22 -7.58
CA ARG A 183 1.54 24.41 -6.30
C ARG A 183 2.11 25.52 -5.43
N GLY A 184 3.26 26.09 -5.81
CA GLY A 184 3.96 27.09 -5.02
C GLY A 184 4.70 26.48 -3.83
N GLU A 185 4.68 27.15 -2.68
CA GLU A 185 5.40 26.71 -1.48
C GLU A 185 4.71 25.49 -0.84
N LEU A 186 5.47 24.41 -0.69
CA LEU A 186 5.09 23.23 0.08
C LEU A 186 6.00 23.11 1.31
N ARG A 187 5.42 22.76 2.45
CA ARG A 187 6.14 22.49 3.70
C ARG A 187 5.99 21.03 4.08
N ARG A 188 7.09 20.39 4.46
CA ARG A 188 7.12 18.99 4.92
C ARG A 188 7.88 18.89 6.23
N PRO A 189 7.48 18.04 7.18
CA PRO A 189 8.26 17.87 8.41
C PRO A 189 9.64 17.27 8.10
N LEU A 190 10.63 17.63 8.91
CA LEU A 190 11.92 16.92 8.95
C LEU A 190 11.68 15.48 9.42
N VAL A 191 12.27 14.51 8.72
CA VAL A 191 12.12 13.08 9.02
C VAL A 191 13.45 12.33 8.96
N VAL A 192 13.54 11.22 9.69
CA VAL A 192 14.65 10.26 9.56
C VAL A 192 14.34 9.26 8.46
N VAL A 193 15.33 8.99 7.59
CA VAL A 193 15.28 7.92 6.58
C VAL A 193 16.52 7.02 6.68
N PRO A 194 16.45 5.74 6.28
CA PRO A 194 17.64 4.92 6.18
C PRO A 194 18.58 5.47 5.10
N ALA A 195 19.89 5.27 5.25
CA ALA A 195 20.86 5.69 4.26
C ALA A 195 20.65 5.01 2.90
N LEU A 196 20.24 3.75 2.90
CA LEU A 196 19.89 3.00 1.69
C LEU A 196 18.48 2.40 1.82
N SER A 197 17.71 2.47 0.73
CA SER A 197 16.48 1.73 0.50
C SER A 197 16.75 0.58 -0.45
N VAL A 198 16.23 -0.61 -0.17
CA VAL A 198 16.40 -1.82 -0.99
C VAL A 198 15.03 -2.31 -1.44
N GLN A 199 14.81 -2.42 -2.74
CA GLN A 199 13.60 -2.97 -3.32
C GLN A 199 13.94 -4.23 -4.11
N ILE A 200 13.14 -5.28 -3.91
CA ILE A 200 13.14 -6.50 -4.73
C ILE A 200 11.88 -6.51 -5.61
N THR A 201 12.05 -6.85 -6.89
CA THR A 201 10.96 -6.93 -7.87
C THR A 201 11.08 -8.25 -8.65
N PRO A 202 9.98 -9.03 -8.78
CA PRO A 202 8.67 -8.79 -8.17
C PRO A 202 8.67 -9.00 -6.65
N SER A 203 7.61 -8.55 -5.96
CA SER A 203 7.38 -8.83 -4.52
C SER A 203 6.58 -10.12 -4.29
N LEU A 204 5.83 -10.56 -5.29
CA LEU A 204 5.17 -11.87 -5.37
C LEU A 204 5.40 -12.45 -6.76
N ASP A 205 5.75 -13.71 -6.82
CA ASP A 205 5.78 -14.50 -8.05
C ASP A 205 5.11 -15.84 -7.81
N VAL A 206 4.32 -16.28 -8.79
CA VAL A 206 3.60 -17.56 -8.75
C VAL A 206 4.03 -18.32 -9.99
N VAL A 207 4.55 -19.52 -9.80
CA VAL A 207 5.16 -20.30 -10.87
C VAL A 207 4.57 -21.72 -10.84
N PRO A 208 4.02 -22.19 -11.97
CA PRO A 208 3.66 -23.61 -12.13
C PRO A 208 4.86 -24.51 -11.84
N LEU A 209 4.64 -25.62 -11.12
CA LEU A 209 5.72 -26.50 -10.67
C LEU A 209 6.53 -27.10 -11.82
N ASP A 210 5.89 -27.36 -12.97
CA ASP A 210 6.55 -27.85 -14.19
C ASP A 210 7.49 -26.80 -14.82
N ALA A 211 7.24 -25.52 -14.59
CA ALA A 211 8.11 -24.40 -14.98
C ALA A 211 9.15 -24.03 -13.92
N ALA A 212 9.16 -24.68 -12.75
CA ALA A 212 10.01 -24.29 -11.62
C ALA A 212 11.52 -24.38 -11.93
N ALA A 213 11.94 -25.30 -12.81
CA ALA A 213 13.34 -25.43 -13.20
C ALA A 213 13.89 -24.22 -14.00
N GLN A 214 13.00 -23.38 -14.53
CA GLN A 214 13.40 -22.20 -15.29
C GLN A 214 13.96 -21.12 -14.36
N PRO A 215 15.05 -20.44 -14.74
CA PRO A 215 15.63 -19.39 -13.92
C PRO A 215 14.69 -18.21 -13.79
N ARG A 216 14.64 -17.62 -12.60
CA ARG A 216 13.84 -16.43 -12.33
C ARG A 216 14.74 -15.21 -12.30
N GLN A 217 14.43 -14.23 -13.15
CA GLN A 217 15.08 -12.93 -13.07
C GLN A 217 14.46 -12.10 -11.96
N ILE A 218 15.27 -11.76 -10.97
CA ILE A 218 14.88 -10.93 -9.83
C ILE A 218 15.67 -9.64 -9.89
N THR A 219 14.96 -8.52 -9.92
CA THR A 219 15.59 -7.20 -9.93
C THR A 219 15.69 -6.66 -8.52
N VAL A 220 16.90 -6.27 -8.11
CA VAL A 220 17.14 -5.56 -6.85
C VAL A 220 17.57 -4.13 -7.17
N ARG A 221 16.81 -3.16 -6.67
CA ARG A 221 17.12 -1.73 -6.77
C ARG A 221 17.52 -1.20 -5.40
N VAL A 222 18.68 -0.54 -5.33
CA VAL A 222 19.15 0.16 -4.15
C VAL A 222 19.15 1.66 -4.44
N GLU A 223 18.59 2.46 -3.55
CA GLU A 223 18.55 3.93 -3.64
C GLU A 223 19.20 4.55 -2.40
N SER A 224 20.03 5.57 -2.59
CA SER A 224 20.70 6.27 -1.50
C SER A 224 19.96 7.54 -1.09
N PHE A 225 19.87 7.76 0.21
CA PHE A 225 19.44 9.01 0.84
C PHE A 225 20.60 9.70 1.59
N ALA A 226 21.77 9.07 1.66
CA ALA A 226 22.94 9.67 2.27
C ALA A 226 23.59 10.69 1.32
N PRO A 227 24.04 11.86 1.81
CA PRO A 227 24.69 12.87 0.97
C PRO A 227 26.07 12.43 0.46
N THR A 228 26.68 11.43 1.11
CA THR A 228 28.00 10.89 0.78
C THR A 228 27.90 9.59 -0.02
N ALA A 229 29.01 9.23 -0.67
CA ALA A 229 29.09 8.00 -1.45
C ALA A 229 28.95 6.75 -0.56
N ALA A 230 28.21 5.78 -1.07
CA ALA A 230 28.04 4.46 -0.46
C ALA A 230 28.71 3.41 -1.35
N THR A 231 29.64 2.66 -0.77
CA THR A 231 30.30 1.51 -1.42
C THR A 231 30.06 0.25 -0.60
N GLY A 232 29.89 -0.89 -1.27
CA GLY A 232 29.57 -2.15 -0.61
C GLY A 232 29.09 -3.23 -1.58
N GLU A 233 28.10 -4.01 -1.16
CA GLU A 233 27.56 -5.13 -1.94
C GLU A 233 26.02 -5.22 -1.84
N VAL A 234 25.40 -5.84 -2.83
CA VAL A 234 23.99 -6.22 -2.88
C VAL A 234 23.89 -7.73 -3.08
N ALA A 235 22.99 -8.39 -2.35
CA ALA A 235 22.75 -9.82 -2.47
C ALA A 235 21.29 -10.18 -2.14
N ILE A 236 20.93 -11.44 -2.39
CA ILE A 236 19.64 -12.02 -2.03
C ILE A 236 19.91 -13.18 -1.06
N ASP A 237 19.26 -13.14 0.09
CA ASP A 237 19.17 -14.28 0.99
C ASP A 237 18.20 -15.30 0.40
N LEU A 238 18.72 -16.48 0.10
CA LEU A 238 18.02 -17.54 -0.61
C LEU A 238 17.67 -18.70 0.34
N PRO A 239 16.56 -19.43 0.08
CA PRO A 239 16.29 -20.68 0.79
C PRO A 239 17.39 -21.72 0.55
N THR A 240 17.51 -22.70 1.44
CA THR A 240 18.51 -23.77 1.35
C THR A 240 18.46 -24.47 -0.02
N GLY A 241 19.62 -24.61 -0.66
CA GLY A 241 19.79 -25.27 -1.96
C GLY A 241 19.50 -24.39 -3.19
N TRP A 242 18.93 -23.20 -3.01
CA TRP A 242 18.73 -22.23 -4.09
C TRP A 242 20.05 -21.50 -4.38
N THR A 243 20.20 -21.05 -5.62
CA THR A 243 21.40 -20.34 -6.08
C THR A 243 21.03 -19.06 -6.84
N SER A 244 21.91 -18.08 -6.82
CA SER A 244 21.81 -16.86 -7.62
C SER A 244 23.07 -16.61 -8.43
N THR A 245 22.89 -16.06 -9.63
CA THR A 245 23.97 -15.53 -10.46
C THR A 245 23.69 -14.06 -10.79
N PRO A 246 24.54 -13.12 -10.38
CA PRO A 246 25.70 -13.33 -9.50
C PRO A 246 25.26 -13.67 -8.06
N ALA A 247 26.14 -14.26 -7.25
CA ALA A 247 25.83 -14.50 -5.83
C ALA A 247 25.75 -13.19 -5.02
N ARG A 248 26.55 -12.20 -5.42
CA ARG A 248 26.64 -10.84 -4.88
C ARG A 248 27.03 -9.88 -6.00
N ALA A 249 26.58 -8.64 -5.92
CA ALA A 249 26.96 -7.60 -6.88
C ALA A 249 27.57 -6.39 -6.14
N PRO A 250 28.59 -5.72 -6.72
CA PRO A 250 29.18 -4.55 -6.11
C PRO A 250 28.18 -3.38 -6.10
N LEU A 251 28.15 -2.66 -4.97
CA LEU A 251 27.38 -1.43 -4.79
C LEU A 251 28.33 -0.24 -4.83
N SER A 252 28.03 0.74 -5.68
CA SER A 252 28.70 2.04 -5.71
C SER A 252 27.70 3.12 -6.12
N ILE A 253 27.32 3.98 -5.18
CA ILE A 253 26.39 5.10 -5.38
C ILE A 253 27.07 6.37 -4.88
N ALA A 254 27.06 7.47 -5.64
CA ALA A 254 27.86 8.65 -5.31
C ALA A 254 27.21 9.56 -4.26
N GLY A 255 25.88 9.55 -4.13
CA GLY A 255 25.18 10.35 -3.13
C GLY A 255 23.66 10.22 -3.21
N ALA A 256 22.96 11.13 -2.51
CA ALA A 256 21.52 11.09 -2.33
C ALA A 256 20.74 11.22 -3.64
N GLY A 257 19.63 10.50 -3.75
CA GLY A 257 18.75 10.49 -4.92
C GLY A 257 19.28 9.63 -6.09
N GLN A 258 20.46 9.04 -5.97
CA GLN A 258 20.99 8.09 -6.93
C GLN A 258 20.70 6.65 -6.51
N GLY A 259 20.76 5.73 -7.47
CA GLY A 259 20.53 4.32 -7.20
C GLY A 259 21.28 3.39 -8.16
N LEU A 260 21.32 2.12 -7.78
CA LEU A 260 21.85 1.01 -8.56
C LEU A 260 20.73 -0.02 -8.76
N THR A 261 20.63 -0.56 -9.96
CA THR A 261 19.76 -1.69 -10.26
C THR A 261 20.61 -2.88 -10.68
N THR A 262 20.40 -4.02 -10.05
CA THR A 262 21.07 -5.29 -10.37
C THR A 262 20.02 -6.35 -10.64
N VAL A 263 20.25 -7.18 -11.66
CA VAL A 263 19.43 -8.37 -11.93
C VAL A 263 20.17 -9.61 -11.44
N PHE A 264 19.48 -10.42 -10.66
CA PHE A 264 19.92 -11.72 -10.18
C PHE A 264 19.13 -12.80 -10.91
N GLU A 265 19.82 -13.76 -11.51
CA GLU A 265 19.21 -14.99 -12.01
C GLU A 265 19.17 -16.02 -10.87
N VAL A 266 17.98 -16.32 -10.37
CA VAL A 266 17.78 -17.27 -9.26
C VAL A 266 17.27 -18.61 -9.77
N ARG A 267 17.88 -19.69 -9.29
CA ARG A 267 17.54 -21.07 -9.65
C ARG A 267 17.23 -21.90 -8.41
N PRO A 268 16.12 -22.67 -8.39
CA PRO A 268 15.85 -23.62 -7.33
C PRO A 268 16.76 -24.85 -7.41
N PRO A 269 16.87 -25.64 -6.33
CA PRO A 269 17.50 -26.95 -6.38
C PRO A 269 16.73 -27.92 -7.28
N ALA A 270 17.43 -28.95 -7.77
CA ALA A 270 16.77 -30.07 -8.45
C ALA A 270 15.76 -30.75 -7.51
N GLY A 271 14.59 -31.10 -8.03
CA GLY A 271 13.53 -31.75 -7.24
C GLY A 271 12.80 -30.82 -6.26
N VAL A 272 12.87 -29.49 -6.47
CA VAL A 272 12.05 -28.55 -5.70
C VAL A 272 10.56 -28.93 -5.77
N THR A 273 9.87 -28.84 -4.64
CA THR A 273 8.46 -29.22 -4.51
C THR A 273 7.56 -28.00 -4.59
N ALA A 274 6.25 -28.22 -4.77
CA ALA A 274 5.27 -27.16 -4.55
C ALA A 274 5.40 -26.59 -3.12
N GLY A 275 5.16 -25.30 -2.96
CA GLY A 275 5.29 -24.64 -1.66
C GLY A 275 5.58 -23.15 -1.74
N SER A 276 5.88 -22.60 -0.57
CA SER A 276 6.12 -21.18 -0.34
C SER A 276 7.57 -20.93 0.01
N TYR A 277 8.24 -20.10 -0.79
CA TYR A 277 9.65 -19.76 -0.64
C TYR A 277 9.78 -18.25 -0.46
N ALA A 278 10.56 -17.82 0.52
CA ALA A 278 10.81 -16.42 0.78
C ALA A 278 12.25 -16.07 0.41
N LEU A 279 12.42 -15.04 -0.42
CA LEU A 279 13.72 -14.50 -0.81
C LEU A 279 13.80 -13.07 -0.30
N SER A 280 14.93 -12.67 0.28
CA SER A 280 15.08 -11.33 0.86
C SER A 280 16.31 -10.64 0.31
N ALA A 281 16.14 -9.51 -0.35
CA ALA A 281 17.25 -8.70 -0.82
C ALA A 281 17.84 -7.87 0.34
N HIS A 282 19.15 -7.68 0.30
CA HIS A 282 19.83 -6.77 1.22
C HIS A 282 21.00 -6.06 0.53
N ALA A 283 21.36 -4.90 1.06
CA ALA A 283 22.56 -4.18 0.71
C ALA A 283 23.42 -3.98 1.96
N THR A 284 24.73 -4.18 1.85
CA THR A 284 25.68 -3.90 2.92
C THR A 284 26.59 -2.75 2.53
N ALA A 285 26.65 -1.70 3.35
CA ALA A 285 27.54 -0.55 3.14
C ALA A 285 27.92 0.06 4.50
N GLY A 286 29.17 0.51 4.65
CA GLY A 286 29.62 1.15 5.89
C GLY A 286 29.45 0.30 7.16
N GLY A 287 29.53 -1.03 7.05
CA GLY A 287 29.31 -1.96 8.17
C GLY A 287 27.84 -2.15 8.57
N GLN A 288 26.89 -1.54 7.86
CA GLN A 288 25.45 -1.67 8.09
C GLN A 288 24.79 -2.52 7.01
N THR A 289 23.68 -3.17 7.37
CA THR A 289 22.86 -3.98 6.44
C THR A 289 21.47 -3.37 6.30
N TYR A 290 21.06 -3.09 5.06
CA TYR A 290 19.77 -2.49 4.71
C TYR A 290 18.89 -3.56 4.06
N ARG A 291 17.67 -3.71 4.58
CA ARG A 291 16.73 -4.81 4.22
C ARG A 291 15.32 -4.33 3.89
N HIS A 292 15.12 -3.02 3.83
CA HIS A 292 13.79 -2.44 3.67
C HIS A 292 13.74 -1.52 2.47
N ARG A 293 12.60 -1.56 1.79
CA ARG A 293 12.19 -0.58 0.80
C ARG A 293 11.54 0.59 1.52
N LEU A 294 11.96 1.80 1.18
CA LEU A 294 11.19 3.02 1.42
C LEU A 294 10.10 3.16 0.35
N ARG A 295 8.82 3.13 0.75
CA ARG A 295 7.68 3.50 -0.08
C ARG A 295 7.15 4.87 0.31
N LEU A 296 7.10 5.78 -0.66
CA LEU A 296 6.59 7.13 -0.48
C LEU A 296 5.10 7.19 -0.83
N LEU A 297 4.25 7.65 0.09
CA LEU A 297 2.86 7.98 -0.16
C LEU A 297 2.72 9.50 -0.23
N ALA A 298 2.61 10.04 -1.45
CA ALA A 298 2.64 11.48 -1.69
C ALA A 298 1.50 11.92 -2.64
N HIS A 299 0.26 11.82 -2.18
CA HIS A 299 -0.88 12.38 -2.92
C HIS A 299 -1.11 13.85 -2.60
N PRO A 300 -1.65 14.67 -3.53
CA PRO A 300 -1.85 16.10 -3.31
C PRO A 300 -2.72 16.47 -2.10
N HIS A 301 -3.63 15.59 -1.70
CA HIS A 301 -4.62 15.81 -0.64
C HIS A 301 -4.23 15.19 0.72
N ILE A 302 -3.04 14.61 0.84
CA ILE A 302 -2.53 14.05 2.12
C ILE A 302 -1.13 14.58 2.43
N GLN A 303 -0.78 14.56 3.72
CA GLN A 303 0.62 14.74 4.12
C GLN A 303 1.45 13.56 3.60
N THR A 304 2.64 13.86 3.05
CA THR A 304 3.57 12.84 2.58
C THR A 304 3.95 11.88 3.70
N GLN A 305 3.70 10.58 3.50
CA GLN A 305 4.08 9.52 4.44
C GLN A 305 5.18 8.65 3.84
N ARG A 306 6.00 8.08 4.73
CA ARG A 306 7.06 7.14 4.39
C ARG A 306 6.79 5.82 5.11
N ILE A 307 6.70 4.74 4.36
CA ILE A 307 6.45 3.40 4.87
C ILE A 307 7.66 2.54 4.53
N TYR A 308 8.09 1.72 5.48
CA TYR A 308 9.24 0.83 5.31
C TYR A 308 8.75 -0.62 5.27
N GLU A 309 8.99 -1.28 4.15
CA GLU A 309 8.54 -2.65 3.90
C GLU A 309 9.76 -3.55 3.71
N PRO A 310 9.79 -4.78 4.27
CA PRO A 310 10.87 -5.71 4.01
C PRO A 310 11.07 -5.93 2.51
N ALA A 311 12.32 -5.92 2.04
CA ALA A 311 12.69 -6.18 0.66
C ALA A 311 12.56 -7.68 0.36
N ARG A 312 11.33 -8.18 0.31
CA ARG A 312 11.02 -9.61 0.23
C ARG A 312 10.25 -9.94 -1.05
N LEU A 313 10.71 -10.99 -1.74
CA LEU A 313 9.94 -11.70 -2.75
C LEU A 313 9.33 -12.94 -2.08
N GLN A 314 8.01 -13.04 -2.17
CA GLN A 314 7.30 -14.26 -1.90
C GLN A 314 7.16 -15.06 -3.20
N LEU A 315 7.81 -16.21 -3.30
CA LEU A 315 7.69 -17.12 -4.44
C LEU A 315 6.77 -18.29 -4.07
N ARG A 316 5.77 -18.54 -4.90
CA ARG A 316 4.82 -19.65 -4.76
C ARG A 316 5.05 -20.62 -5.91
N LEU A 317 5.52 -21.82 -5.60
CA LEU A 317 5.52 -22.92 -6.56
C LEU A 317 4.21 -23.67 -6.39
N VAL A 318 3.39 -23.68 -7.44
CA VAL A 318 2.06 -24.26 -7.41
C VAL A 318 2.05 -25.45 -8.36
N ASP A 319 1.65 -26.61 -7.85
CA ASP A 319 1.27 -27.71 -8.73
C ASP A 319 -0.03 -27.31 -9.43
N VAL A 320 0.05 -26.85 -10.68
CA VAL A 320 -1.10 -26.37 -11.44
C VAL A 320 -0.83 -26.58 -12.92
N ALA A 321 -1.82 -27.15 -13.60
CA ALA A 321 -1.89 -27.24 -15.05
C ALA A 321 -2.95 -26.28 -15.58
N VAL A 322 -2.79 -25.82 -16.82
CA VAL A 322 -3.82 -25.10 -17.58
C VAL A 322 -3.93 -25.74 -18.95
N ALA A 323 -5.14 -25.91 -19.46
CA ALA A 323 -5.34 -26.38 -20.82
C ALA A 323 -4.80 -25.37 -21.85
N PRO A 324 -4.33 -25.81 -23.03
CA PRO A 324 -3.88 -24.91 -24.08
C PRO A 324 -5.08 -24.18 -24.69
N ILE A 325 -5.34 -22.96 -24.21
CA ILE A 325 -6.50 -22.15 -24.60
C ILE A 325 -6.08 -20.74 -25.04
N THR A 326 -6.91 -20.14 -25.88
CA THR A 326 -6.88 -18.70 -26.20
C THR A 326 -7.81 -17.95 -25.26
N LEU A 327 -7.23 -17.13 -24.37
CA LEU A 327 -7.97 -16.39 -23.34
C LEU A 327 -8.09 -14.90 -23.67
N SER A 328 -9.31 -14.39 -23.60
CA SER A 328 -9.60 -12.96 -23.60
C SER A 328 -10.11 -12.49 -22.25
N TYR A 329 -9.83 -11.24 -21.90
CA TYR A 329 -10.24 -10.63 -20.64
C TYR A 329 -10.82 -9.23 -20.81
N MET A 330 -11.93 -8.94 -20.13
CA MET A 330 -12.53 -7.61 -20.06
C MET A 330 -12.31 -7.00 -18.69
N MET A 331 -11.46 -5.97 -18.60
CA MET A 331 -11.06 -5.36 -17.34
C MET A 331 -12.24 -4.83 -16.51
N GLY A 332 -12.24 -5.18 -15.22
CA GLY A 332 -13.06 -4.56 -14.18
C GLY A 332 -12.33 -3.47 -13.40
N THR A 333 -12.93 -3.02 -12.29
CA THR A 333 -12.36 -1.94 -11.45
C THR A 333 -11.32 -2.49 -10.47
N GLY A 334 -10.07 -2.05 -10.60
CA GLY A 334 -8.98 -2.42 -9.67
C GLY A 334 -8.59 -3.89 -9.77
N ASP A 335 -8.66 -4.44 -10.97
CA ASP A 335 -8.63 -5.87 -11.23
C ASP A 335 -7.22 -6.36 -11.63
N GLU A 336 -6.65 -7.28 -10.85
CA GLU A 336 -5.32 -7.87 -11.07
C GLU A 336 -5.38 -9.36 -11.47
N VAL A 337 -6.57 -9.90 -11.72
CA VAL A 337 -6.75 -11.30 -12.15
C VAL A 337 -6.01 -11.62 -13.46
N PRO A 338 -5.95 -10.73 -14.49
CA PRO A 338 -5.17 -10.99 -15.70
C PRO A 338 -3.69 -11.23 -15.44
N GLU A 339 -3.08 -10.45 -14.55
CA GLU A 339 -1.69 -10.63 -14.13
C GLU A 339 -1.50 -11.99 -13.43
N GLY A 340 -2.45 -12.40 -12.59
CA GLY A 340 -2.45 -13.75 -12.00
C GLY A 340 -2.52 -14.85 -13.05
N LEU A 341 -3.42 -14.74 -14.03
CA LEU A 341 -3.53 -15.70 -15.13
C LEU A 341 -2.25 -15.76 -15.98
N ARG A 342 -1.58 -14.62 -16.22
CA ARG A 342 -0.28 -14.59 -16.92
C ARG A 342 0.83 -15.30 -16.14
N ARG A 343 0.81 -15.25 -14.79
CA ARG A 343 1.75 -16.00 -13.95
C ARG A 343 1.62 -17.52 -14.11
N LEU A 344 0.44 -18.01 -14.50
CA LEU A 344 0.23 -19.41 -14.89
C LEU A 344 0.77 -19.76 -16.29
N GLY A 345 1.38 -18.82 -17.00
CA GLY A 345 1.81 -19.01 -18.39
C GLY A 345 0.69 -18.86 -19.42
N VAL A 346 -0.51 -18.42 -19.01
CA VAL A 346 -1.63 -18.18 -19.92
C VAL A 346 -1.44 -16.88 -20.68
N ALA A 347 -1.55 -16.93 -22.01
CA ALA A 347 -1.56 -15.73 -22.83
C ALA A 347 -2.92 -15.02 -22.71
N VAL A 348 -2.97 -13.94 -21.92
CA VAL A 348 -4.18 -13.14 -21.70
C VAL A 348 -4.23 -11.94 -22.66
N THR A 349 -5.20 -11.95 -23.57
CA THR A 349 -5.51 -10.81 -24.46
C THR A 349 -6.55 -9.90 -23.81
N LEU A 350 -6.26 -8.61 -23.65
CA LEU A 350 -7.25 -7.66 -23.14
C LEU A 350 -8.19 -7.23 -24.28
N LEU A 351 -9.50 -7.39 -24.09
CA LEU A 351 -10.49 -7.09 -25.11
C LEU A 351 -10.82 -5.58 -25.14
N ALA A 352 -10.44 -4.92 -26.24
CA ALA A 352 -10.70 -3.50 -26.43
C ALA A 352 -12.20 -3.24 -26.71
N PRO A 353 -12.75 -2.04 -26.37
CA PRO A 353 -14.16 -1.73 -26.59
C PRO A 353 -14.64 -1.94 -28.05
N THR A 354 -13.80 -1.64 -29.03
CA THR A 354 -14.10 -1.85 -30.46
C THR A 354 -14.18 -3.33 -30.82
N GLU A 355 -13.32 -4.16 -30.23
CA GLU A 355 -13.34 -5.62 -30.46
C GLU A 355 -14.57 -6.27 -29.84
N VAL A 356 -15.03 -5.78 -28.67
CA VAL A 356 -16.29 -6.22 -28.06
C VAL A 356 -17.48 -5.92 -29.00
N ALA A 357 -17.49 -4.75 -29.64
CA ALA A 357 -18.57 -4.33 -30.51
C ALA A 357 -18.58 -5.06 -31.87
N SER A 358 -17.42 -5.23 -32.50
CA SER A 358 -17.35 -5.72 -33.89
C SER A 358 -16.24 -6.72 -34.20
N GLY A 359 -15.29 -6.96 -33.29
CA GLY A 359 -14.17 -7.89 -33.50
C GLY A 359 -14.59 -9.36 -33.45
N ASP A 360 -13.87 -10.26 -34.13
CA ASP A 360 -14.18 -11.69 -34.12
C ASP A 360 -13.91 -12.31 -32.74
N LEU A 361 -14.98 -12.65 -32.02
CA LEU A 361 -14.92 -13.27 -30.69
C LEU A 361 -14.65 -14.77 -30.76
N SER A 362 -14.89 -15.42 -31.91
CA SER A 362 -14.75 -16.88 -32.07
C SER A 362 -13.29 -17.34 -32.02
N ARG A 363 -12.34 -16.41 -32.17
CA ARG A 363 -10.90 -16.67 -32.01
C ARG A 363 -10.49 -17.01 -30.56
N PHE A 364 -11.38 -16.84 -29.60
CA PHE A 364 -11.13 -17.08 -28.18
C PHE A 364 -11.90 -18.32 -27.71
N ASP A 365 -11.20 -19.28 -27.11
CA ASP A 365 -11.82 -20.43 -26.46
C ASP A 365 -12.55 -19.99 -25.17
N THR A 366 -12.05 -18.97 -24.48
CA THR A 366 -12.67 -18.40 -23.29
C THR A 366 -12.57 -16.87 -23.24
N ILE A 367 -13.66 -16.23 -22.83
CA ILE A 367 -13.71 -14.81 -22.47
C ILE A 367 -14.07 -14.70 -20.99
N MET A 368 -13.25 -13.97 -20.23
CA MET A 368 -13.50 -13.69 -18.81
C MET A 368 -13.81 -12.20 -18.61
N VAL A 369 -14.92 -11.92 -17.93
CA VAL A 369 -15.36 -10.58 -17.56
C VAL A 369 -14.93 -10.29 -16.13
N GLY A 370 -14.23 -9.17 -15.94
CA GLY A 370 -13.65 -8.75 -14.67
C GLY A 370 -14.66 -8.28 -13.64
N VAL A 371 -14.16 -8.17 -12.40
CA VAL A 371 -14.93 -7.73 -11.23
C VAL A 371 -15.60 -6.38 -11.47
N ARG A 372 -16.94 -6.33 -11.33
CA ARG A 372 -17.76 -5.12 -11.51
C ARG A 372 -17.61 -4.43 -12.87
N ALA A 373 -17.13 -5.15 -13.90
CA ALA A 373 -16.92 -4.57 -15.23
C ALA A 373 -18.19 -3.92 -15.81
N SER A 374 -19.38 -4.41 -15.48
CA SER A 374 -20.66 -3.84 -15.96
C SER A 374 -20.94 -2.40 -15.49
N GLU A 375 -20.23 -1.91 -14.48
CA GLU A 375 -20.33 -0.53 -13.98
C GLU A 375 -19.40 0.44 -14.70
N VAL A 376 -18.26 -0.06 -15.21
CA VAL A 376 -17.19 0.77 -15.79
C VAL A 376 -16.96 0.53 -17.28
N ARG A 377 -17.60 -0.48 -17.88
CA ARG A 377 -17.53 -0.82 -19.31
C ARG A 377 -18.91 -0.65 -19.98
N PRO A 378 -19.26 0.55 -20.47
CA PRO A 378 -20.48 0.74 -21.26
C PRO A 378 -20.55 -0.15 -22.51
N ASP A 379 -19.39 -0.45 -23.11
CA ASP A 379 -19.26 -1.34 -24.26
C ASP A 379 -19.63 -2.81 -23.94
N LEU A 380 -19.31 -3.29 -22.72
CA LEU A 380 -19.78 -4.59 -22.23
C LEU A 380 -21.31 -4.63 -22.15
N VAL A 381 -21.90 -3.61 -21.52
CA VAL A 381 -23.35 -3.52 -21.33
C VAL A 381 -24.07 -3.46 -22.67
N ALA A 382 -23.57 -2.64 -23.61
CA ALA A 382 -24.18 -2.45 -24.91
C ALA A 382 -24.10 -3.70 -25.81
N ASN A 383 -23.10 -4.57 -25.61
CA ASN A 383 -22.82 -5.72 -26.48
C ASN A 383 -23.00 -7.07 -25.78
N MET A 384 -23.67 -7.12 -24.62
CA MET A 384 -23.85 -8.36 -23.88
C MET A 384 -24.55 -9.44 -24.71
N VAL A 385 -25.53 -9.07 -25.54
CA VAL A 385 -26.20 -10.02 -26.47
C VAL A 385 -25.19 -10.73 -27.37
N ARG A 386 -24.19 -10.00 -27.88
CA ARG A 386 -23.13 -10.53 -28.74
C ARG A 386 -22.21 -11.50 -28.01
N LEU A 387 -21.90 -11.22 -26.73
CA LEU A 387 -21.17 -12.15 -25.87
C LEU A 387 -21.98 -13.43 -25.60
N LEU A 388 -23.29 -13.31 -25.39
CA LEU A 388 -24.16 -14.48 -25.24
C LEU A 388 -24.30 -15.28 -26.55
N ASP A 389 -24.29 -14.63 -27.71
CA ASP A 389 -24.26 -15.30 -29.01
C ASP A 389 -22.95 -16.06 -29.24
N TYR A 390 -21.82 -15.48 -28.81
CA TYR A 390 -20.53 -16.18 -28.77
C TYR A 390 -20.61 -17.46 -27.93
N VAL A 391 -21.24 -17.41 -26.75
CA VAL A 391 -21.46 -18.61 -25.94
C VAL A 391 -22.38 -19.61 -26.65
N ARG A 392 -23.51 -19.16 -27.23
CA ARG A 392 -24.42 -20.03 -27.99
C ARG A 392 -23.71 -20.79 -29.10
N ALA A 393 -22.71 -20.17 -29.73
CA ALA A 393 -21.91 -20.73 -30.80
C ALA A 393 -20.83 -21.74 -30.35
N GLY A 394 -20.58 -21.89 -29.05
CA GLY A 394 -19.60 -22.83 -28.50
C GLY A 394 -18.54 -22.20 -27.60
N GLY A 395 -18.53 -20.87 -27.47
CA GLY A 395 -17.60 -20.16 -26.60
C GLY A 395 -17.85 -20.38 -25.11
N THR A 396 -16.83 -20.14 -24.28
CA THR A 396 -16.97 -20.11 -22.83
C THR A 396 -16.90 -18.67 -22.31
N LEU A 397 -17.94 -18.23 -21.60
CA LEU A 397 -17.98 -16.92 -20.94
C LEU A 397 -18.00 -17.09 -19.43
N ILE A 398 -16.98 -16.55 -18.76
CA ILE A 398 -16.89 -16.50 -17.31
C ILE A 398 -17.13 -15.06 -16.87
N VAL A 399 -18.13 -14.84 -16.04
CA VAL A 399 -18.44 -13.53 -15.46
C VAL A 399 -18.08 -13.57 -13.99
N GLN A 400 -17.06 -12.81 -13.61
CA GLN A 400 -16.74 -12.59 -12.19
C GLN A 400 -17.80 -11.71 -11.53
N GLU A 401 -17.73 -11.59 -10.21
CA GLU A 401 -18.70 -10.85 -9.41
C GLU A 401 -19.10 -9.49 -10.05
N GLN A 402 -20.38 -9.18 -9.92
CA GLN A 402 -20.95 -7.92 -10.38
C GLN A 402 -21.91 -7.44 -9.31
N HIS A 403 -22.17 -6.13 -9.21
CA HIS A 403 -23.27 -5.66 -8.39
C HIS A 403 -24.64 -5.92 -9.05
N GLU A 404 -25.70 -5.71 -8.27
CA GLU A 404 -27.12 -5.81 -8.67
C GLU A 404 -27.51 -5.06 -9.95
N VAL A 405 -26.71 -4.09 -10.42
CA VAL A 405 -26.94 -3.45 -11.73
C VAL A 405 -26.85 -4.45 -12.89
N TYR A 406 -26.06 -5.52 -12.76
CA TYR A 406 -25.88 -6.53 -13.79
C TYR A 406 -27.16 -7.31 -14.07
N THR A 407 -27.80 -7.82 -13.01
CA THR A 407 -29.08 -8.56 -13.11
C THR A 407 -30.25 -7.62 -13.41
N ARG A 408 -30.28 -6.41 -12.84
CA ARG A 408 -31.32 -5.41 -13.16
C ARG A 408 -31.33 -4.99 -14.63
N LYS A 409 -30.16 -4.97 -15.27
CA LYS A 409 -30.01 -4.74 -16.73
C LYS A 409 -30.22 -6.01 -17.57
N GLN A 410 -30.57 -7.14 -16.95
CA GLN A 410 -30.81 -8.43 -17.62
C GLN A 410 -29.61 -8.88 -18.46
N LEU A 411 -28.39 -8.70 -17.94
CA LEU A 411 -27.16 -9.03 -18.66
C LEU A 411 -26.78 -10.52 -18.56
N ALA A 412 -27.37 -11.25 -17.61
CA ALA A 412 -27.19 -12.69 -17.48
C ALA A 412 -28.01 -13.44 -18.56
N PRO A 413 -27.61 -14.65 -18.98
CA PRO A 413 -28.35 -15.40 -20.01
C PRO A 413 -29.75 -15.83 -19.58
N PHE A 414 -29.94 -16.05 -18.27
CA PHE A 414 -31.23 -16.41 -17.67
C PHE A 414 -31.47 -15.57 -16.40
N PRO A 415 -32.73 -15.37 -15.97
CA PRO A 415 -33.07 -14.57 -14.79
C PRO A 415 -32.31 -15.00 -13.53
N ALA A 416 -31.81 -14.02 -12.79
CA ALA A 416 -31.17 -14.19 -11.50
C ALA A 416 -31.22 -12.89 -10.69
N GLU A 417 -31.07 -12.98 -9.37
CA GLU A 417 -30.89 -11.86 -8.46
C GLU A 417 -29.57 -12.01 -7.71
N ILE A 418 -28.92 -10.89 -7.42
CA ILE A 418 -27.64 -10.81 -6.72
C ILE A 418 -27.88 -10.28 -5.31
N GLY A 419 -27.23 -10.87 -4.31
CA GLY A 419 -27.30 -10.32 -2.95
C GLY A 419 -26.62 -11.14 -1.86
N SER A 420 -26.08 -12.32 -2.17
CA SER A 420 -25.42 -13.16 -1.16
C SER A 420 -23.93 -12.82 -1.04
N ARG A 421 -23.37 -13.05 0.15
CA ARG A 421 -21.97 -12.76 0.49
C ARG A 421 -21.53 -13.66 1.64
N VAL A 422 -20.27 -14.06 1.61
CA VAL A 422 -19.61 -14.83 2.67
C VAL A 422 -18.32 -14.09 3.05
N THR A 423 -18.37 -13.39 4.19
CA THR A 423 -17.32 -12.48 4.65
C THR A 423 -16.23 -13.16 5.44
N ASP A 424 -16.49 -14.33 6.02
CA ASP A 424 -15.50 -15.09 6.77
C ASP A 424 -14.54 -15.80 5.80
N GLU A 425 -13.25 -15.45 5.83
CA GLU A 425 -12.21 -16.05 4.98
C GLU A 425 -12.01 -17.55 5.26
N ASP A 426 -12.37 -18.02 6.45
CA ASP A 426 -12.24 -19.41 6.88
C ASP A 426 -13.55 -20.21 6.72
N ALA A 427 -14.63 -19.58 6.24
CA ALA A 427 -15.89 -20.25 5.98
C ALA A 427 -15.67 -21.52 5.12
N PRO A 428 -16.20 -22.69 5.52
CA PRO A 428 -16.08 -23.91 4.73
C PRO A 428 -16.68 -23.75 3.33
N VAL A 429 -16.09 -24.44 2.37
CA VAL A 429 -16.61 -24.50 1.00
C VAL A 429 -16.94 -25.95 0.64
N THR A 430 -18.21 -26.21 0.37
CA THR A 430 -18.71 -27.51 -0.06
C THR A 430 -18.77 -27.60 -1.58
N ILE A 431 -18.12 -28.62 -2.16
CA ILE A 431 -18.25 -28.94 -3.59
C ILE A 431 -19.56 -29.70 -3.82
N LEU A 432 -20.48 -29.12 -4.58
CA LEU A 432 -21.82 -29.67 -4.79
C LEU A 432 -21.89 -30.71 -5.91
N ASP A 433 -21.09 -30.54 -6.96
CA ASP A 433 -20.95 -31.50 -8.05
C ASP A 433 -19.46 -31.84 -8.24
N PRO A 434 -18.92 -32.81 -7.47
CA PRO A 434 -17.49 -33.15 -7.51
C PRO A 434 -17.05 -33.81 -8.83
N SER A 435 -18.00 -34.20 -9.69
CA SER A 435 -17.69 -34.78 -11.00
C SER A 435 -17.53 -33.73 -12.10
N HIS A 436 -17.99 -32.50 -11.84
CA HIS A 436 -17.96 -31.41 -12.81
C HIS A 436 -16.52 -31.09 -13.26
N PRO A 437 -16.27 -30.81 -14.57
CA PRO A 437 -14.94 -30.49 -15.08
C PRO A 437 -14.20 -29.39 -14.32
N VAL A 438 -14.92 -28.39 -13.82
CA VAL A 438 -14.39 -27.32 -12.94
C VAL A 438 -13.59 -27.84 -11.75
N PHE A 439 -13.89 -29.05 -11.24
CA PHE A 439 -13.19 -29.63 -10.09
C PHE A 439 -12.30 -30.82 -10.45
N THR A 440 -12.31 -31.28 -11.70
CA THR A 440 -11.60 -32.50 -12.10
C THR A 440 -10.52 -32.26 -13.15
N THR A 441 -10.63 -31.21 -13.97
CA THR A 441 -9.74 -31.01 -15.13
C THR A 441 -9.37 -29.53 -15.34
N PRO A 442 -8.08 -29.23 -15.63
CA PRO A 442 -6.93 -30.14 -15.62
C PRO A 442 -6.43 -30.47 -14.20
N ASN A 443 -6.89 -29.75 -13.19
CA ASN A 443 -6.49 -29.98 -11.80
C ASN A 443 -7.61 -30.67 -11.03
N ARG A 444 -7.27 -31.64 -10.18
CA ARG A 444 -8.22 -32.18 -9.19
C ARG A 444 -8.33 -31.21 -8.02
N ILE A 445 -9.52 -30.66 -7.80
CA ILE A 445 -9.84 -29.71 -6.74
C ILE A 445 -10.46 -30.44 -5.56
N THR A 446 -10.06 -30.05 -4.36
CA THR A 446 -10.50 -30.62 -3.09
C THR A 446 -10.78 -29.50 -2.08
N ALA A 447 -11.24 -29.85 -0.88
CA ALA A 447 -11.44 -28.88 0.20
C ALA A 447 -10.16 -28.09 0.53
N ASP A 448 -8.97 -28.70 0.37
CA ASP A 448 -7.68 -28.07 0.66
C ASP A 448 -7.37 -26.89 -0.27
N ASP A 449 -7.95 -26.84 -1.47
CA ASP A 449 -7.80 -25.71 -2.40
C ASP A 449 -8.52 -24.43 -1.90
N PHE A 450 -9.36 -24.56 -0.88
CA PHE A 450 -10.00 -23.44 -0.19
C PHE A 450 -9.26 -23.01 1.08
N ALA A 451 -8.12 -23.61 1.42
CA ALA A 451 -7.33 -23.18 2.58
C ALA A 451 -6.53 -21.89 2.32
N GLY A 452 -6.34 -21.07 3.36
CA GLY A 452 -5.46 -19.89 3.33
C GLY A 452 -5.93 -18.76 2.42
N TRP A 453 -7.23 -18.69 2.15
CA TRP A 453 -7.84 -17.56 1.45
C TRP A 453 -7.77 -16.31 2.31
N ARG A 454 -7.88 -15.15 1.66
CA ARG A 454 -7.69 -13.84 2.28
C ARG A 454 -8.97 -13.03 2.15
N GLN A 455 -9.35 -12.42 3.26
CA GLN A 455 -10.49 -11.56 3.48
C GLN A 455 -11.87 -12.22 3.37
N GLU A 456 -12.40 -12.48 2.17
CA GLU A 456 -13.77 -12.98 1.99
C GLU A 456 -13.82 -14.08 0.93
N ARG A 457 -14.73 -15.05 1.07
CA ARG A 457 -14.89 -16.15 0.09
C ARG A 457 -15.50 -15.64 -1.20
N ASN A 458 -16.68 -15.05 -1.09
CA ASN A 458 -17.42 -14.53 -2.22
C ASN A 458 -18.15 -13.25 -1.83
N ALA A 459 -18.41 -12.43 -2.85
CA ALA A 459 -19.25 -11.27 -2.74
C ALA A 459 -20.19 -11.24 -3.94
N ASN A 460 -21.43 -10.81 -3.70
CA ASN A 460 -22.46 -10.66 -4.72
C ASN A 460 -22.88 -11.98 -5.40
N GLY A 461 -22.93 -13.08 -4.66
CA GLY A 461 -23.49 -14.34 -5.18
C GLY A 461 -24.97 -14.21 -5.55
N PHE A 462 -25.44 -15.12 -6.40
CA PHE A 462 -26.87 -15.20 -6.69
C PHE A 462 -27.67 -15.63 -5.45
N THR A 463 -28.86 -15.06 -5.27
CA THR A 463 -29.81 -15.41 -4.21
C THR A 463 -31.01 -16.16 -4.77
N THR A 464 -31.46 -15.77 -5.95
CA THR A 464 -32.47 -16.46 -6.75
C THR A 464 -31.96 -16.60 -8.18
N TRP A 465 -32.30 -17.71 -8.84
CA TRP A 465 -31.88 -17.96 -10.21
C TRP A 465 -32.78 -18.97 -10.91
N ASP A 466 -32.82 -18.89 -12.24
CA ASP A 466 -33.52 -19.83 -13.11
C ASP A 466 -32.97 -21.26 -12.98
N ALA A 467 -33.84 -22.28 -13.08
CA ALA A 467 -33.49 -23.69 -12.93
C ALA A 467 -32.42 -24.20 -13.93
N ARG A 468 -32.12 -23.44 -14.99
CA ARG A 468 -31.03 -23.74 -15.94
C ARG A 468 -29.63 -23.51 -15.36
N TYR A 469 -29.50 -22.77 -14.26
CA TYR A 469 -28.24 -22.66 -13.54
C TYR A 469 -28.05 -23.83 -12.59
N THR A 470 -26.88 -24.46 -12.68
CA THR A 470 -26.39 -25.50 -11.79
C THR A 470 -25.43 -24.87 -10.79
N PRO A 471 -25.75 -24.81 -9.49
CA PRO A 471 -24.81 -24.36 -8.47
C PRO A 471 -23.71 -25.40 -8.26
N LEU A 472 -22.46 -24.94 -8.19
CA LEU A 472 -21.28 -25.81 -8.10
C LEU A 472 -20.62 -25.79 -6.73
N LEU A 473 -20.75 -24.68 -5.98
CA LEU A 473 -20.20 -24.52 -4.64
C LEU A 473 -21.25 -24.01 -3.67
N GLU A 474 -21.11 -24.40 -2.41
CA GLU A 474 -21.87 -23.86 -1.28
C GLU A 474 -20.90 -23.34 -0.21
N SER A 475 -21.21 -22.20 0.36
CA SER A 475 -20.48 -21.61 1.50
C SER A 475 -21.39 -20.63 2.23
N HIS A 476 -21.13 -20.37 3.51
CA HIS A 476 -21.88 -19.42 4.32
C HIS A 476 -21.05 -18.97 5.52
N ASP A 477 -21.30 -17.76 6.01
CA ASP A 477 -20.74 -17.31 7.28
C ASP A 477 -21.33 -18.15 8.43
N PRO A 478 -20.64 -18.35 9.57
CA PRO A 478 -21.09 -19.24 10.65
C PRO A 478 -22.51 -18.98 11.20
N TRP A 479 -23.04 -17.78 10.98
CA TRP A 479 -24.33 -17.32 11.47
C TRP A 479 -25.40 -17.20 10.38
N ASP A 480 -25.05 -17.52 9.13
CA ASP A 480 -25.92 -17.38 7.96
C ASP A 480 -26.40 -18.74 7.43
N THR A 481 -27.36 -18.71 6.52
CA THR A 481 -27.88 -19.89 5.84
C THR A 481 -26.96 -20.33 4.68
N PRO A 482 -26.90 -21.63 4.34
CA PRO A 482 -26.09 -22.13 3.22
C PRO A 482 -26.37 -21.40 1.90
N GLN A 483 -25.35 -20.77 1.31
CA GLN A 483 -25.49 -20.02 0.07
C GLN A 483 -24.87 -20.79 -1.11
N LYS A 484 -25.61 -20.94 -2.21
CA LYS A 484 -25.20 -21.76 -3.37
C LYS A 484 -24.96 -20.95 -4.66
N GLY A 485 -25.20 -19.64 -4.62
CA GLY A 485 -25.06 -18.76 -5.79
C GLY A 485 -23.64 -18.22 -6.02
N GLY A 486 -22.65 -18.68 -5.25
CA GLY A 486 -21.27 -18.19 -5.32
C GLY A 486 -20.53 -18.63 -6.59
N LEU A 487 -20.81 -19.84 -7.08
CA LEU A 487 -20.30 -20.35 -8.36
C LEU A 487 -21.41 -21.14 -9.04
N VAL A 488 -21.94 -20.61 -10.13
CA VAL A 488 -23.02 -21.23 -10.89
C VAL A 488 -22.63 -21.41 -12.35
N TYR A 489 -23.06 -22.52 -12.93
CA TYR A 489 -22.80 -22.93 -14.29
C TYR A 489 -24.10 -23.06 -15.07
N ALA A 490 -24.10 -22.71 -16.36
CA ALA A 490 -25.19 -23.07 -17.26
C ALA A 490 -24.68 -23.39 -18.66
N ARG A 491 -25.32 -24.34 -19.32
CA ARG A 491 -25.17 -24.51 -20.77
C ARG A 491 -26.02 -23.48 -21.51
N LEU A 492 -25.44 -22.88 -22.52
CA LEU A 492 -26.14 -21.96 -23.40
C LEU A 492 -25.76 -22.27 -24.84
N GLY A 493 -26.69 -22.86 -25.60
CA GLY A 493 -26.39 -23.40 -26.93
C GLY A 493 -25.33 -24.49 -26.84
N LYS A 494 -24.24 -24.33 -27.61
CA LYS A 494 -23.10 -25.26 -27.62
C LYS A 494 -22.03 -24.92 -26.58
N GLY A 495 -22.07 -23.72 -26.01
CA GLY A 495 -21.04 -23.24 -25.10
C GLY A 495 -21.46 -23.24 -23.65
N GLN A 496 -20.63 -22.56 -22.86
CA GLN A 496 -20.68 -22.60 -21.40
C GLN A 496 -20.72 -21.18 -20.84
N PHE A 497 -21.60 -20.96 -19.87
CA PHE A 497 -21.64 -19.74 -19.08
C PHE A 497 -21.35 -20.06 -17.63
N VAL A 498 -20.43 -19.32 -17.01
CA VAL A 498 -20.13 -19.41 -15.59
C VAL A 498 -20.29 -18.03 -14.97
N TYR A 499 -21.04 -17.95 -13.87
CA TYR A 499 -21.00 -16.79 -12.98
C TYR A 499 -20.25 -17.18 -11.70
N SER A 500 -19.26 -16.38 -11.33
CA SER A 500 -18.41 -16.62 -10.16
C SER A 500 -18.30 -15.37 -9.30
N ALA A 501 -18.94 -15.41 -8.15
CA ALA A 501 -18.87 -14.39 -7.11
C ALA A 501 -17.64 -14.54 -6.19
N TYR A 502 -16.83 -15.58 -6.36
CA TYR A 502 -15.65 -15.82 -5.54
C TYR A 502 -14.56 -14.76 -5.78
N SER A 503 -13.86 -14.40 -4.70
CA SER A 503 -12.98 -13.22 -4.64
C SER A 503 -11.61 -13.42 -5.31
N TRP A 504 -11.56 -13.83 -6.58
CA TRP A 504 -10.31 -14.08 -7.33
C TRP A 504 -9.38 -12.87 -7.32
N PHE A 505 -9.94 -11.66 -7.40
CA PHE A 505 -9.23 -10.39 -7.34
C PHE A 505 -8.53 -10.12 -5.99
N ARG A 506 -8.86 -10.88 -4.94
CA ARG A 506 -8.12 -10.91 -3.66
C ARG A 506 -7.12 -12.06 -3.62
N GLN A 507 -7.55 -13.26 -4.05
CA GLN A 507 -6.76 -14.48 -3.87
C GLN A 507 -5.54 -14.57 -4.80
N LEU A 508 -5.69 -14.13 -6.06
CA LEU A 508 -4.59 -14.20 -7.04
C LEU A 508 -3.47 -13.22 -6.70
N PRO A 509 -3.75 -11.95 -6.32
CA PRO A 509 -2.72 -11.01 -5.85
C PRO A 509 -2.01 -11.43 -4.56
N GLU A 510 -2.64 -12.24 -3.70
CA GLU A 510 -2.03 -12.79 -2.49
C GLU A 510 -1.27 -14.12 -2.74
N GLY A 511 -1.38 -14.69 -3.95
CA GLY A 511 -0.65 -15.90 -4.32
C GLY A 511 -1.23 -17.19 -3.74
N VAL A 512 -2.55 -17.27 -3.52
CA VAL A 512 -3.22 -18.42 -2.88
C VAL A 512 -3.28 -19.64 -3.83
N PRO A 513 -2.54 -20.74 -3.56
CA PRO A 513 -2.35 -21.82 -4.53
C PRO A 513 -3.64 -22.47 -5.06
N GLY A 514 -4.60 -22.75 -4.19
CA GLY A 514 -5.85 -23.39 -4.59
C GLY A 514 -6.75 -22.49 -5.46
N ALA A 515 -6.70 -21.17 -5.24
CA ALA A 515 -7.38 -20.22 -6.12
C ALA A 515 -6.81 -20.23 -7.54
N TYR A 516 -5.48 -20.34 -7.67
CA TYR A 516 -4.82 -20.50 -8.98
C TYR A 516 -5.25 -21.80 -9.67
N ARG A 517 -5.32 -22.93 -8.95
CA ARG A 517 -5.78 -24.22 -9.49
C ARG A 517 -7.23 -24.18 -9.96
N LEU A 518 -8.12 -23.57 -9.18
CA LEU A 518 -9.55 -23.48 -9.53
C LEU A 518 -9.79 -22.52 -10.70
N VAL A 519 -9.13 -21.35 -10.72
CA VAL A 519 -9.20 -20.42 -11.86
C VAL A 519 -8.62 -21.05 -13.12
N ALA A 520 -7.54 -21.83 -13.01
CA ALA A 520 -6.99 -22.59 -14.13
C ALA A 520 -8.01 -23.57 -14.72
N ASN A 521 -8.76 -24.29 -13.88
CA ASN A 521 -9.84 -25.15 -14.35
C ASN A 521 -10.97 -24.37 -15.01
N LEU A 522 -11.39 -23.25 -14.40
CA LEU A 522 -12.45 -22.40 -14.95
C LEU A 522 -12.12 -21.92 -16.37
N VAL A 523 -10.92 -21.36 -16.59
CA VAL A 523 -10.52 -20.92 -17.93
C VAL A 523 -10.28 -22.08 -18.88
N SER A 524 -9.92 -23.26 -18.37
CA SER A 524 -9.72 -24.47 -19.18
C SER A 524 -11.03 -25.08 -19.71
N LEU A 525 -12.20 -24.67 -19.21
CA LEU A 525 -13.49 -25.13 -19.75
C LEU A 525 -13.63 -24.88 -21.25
N GLY A 526 -13.02 -23.80 -21.77
CA GLY A 526 -13.02 -23.50 -23.21
C GLY A 526 -12.29 -24.52 -24.07
N ALA A 527 -11.45 -25.39 -23.48
CA ALA A 527 -10.78 -26.46 -24.22
C ALA A 527 -11.75 -27.60 -24.60
N GLU A 528 -12.88 -27.74 -23.90
CA GLU A 528 -13.91 -28.72 -24.23
C GLU A 528 -14.72 -28.26 -25.46
N LYS A 529 -14.32 -28.69 -26.65
CA LYS A 529 -15.10 -28.49 -27.88
C LYS A 529 -16.18 -29.57 -27.97
N HIS A 530 -17.43 -29.18 -27.71
CA HIS A 530 -18.63 -30.04 -27.84
C HIS A 530 -19.30 -29.91 -29.21
#